data_AF-A0A2D8YY26-F1
#
_entry.id   AF-A0A2D8YY26-F1
#
_cell.length_a   1.000
_cell.length_b   1.000
_cell.length_c   1.000
_cell.angle_alpha   90.00
_cell.angle_beta   90.00
_cell.angle_gamma   90.00
#
_symmetry.space_group_name_H-M   'P 1'
#
loop_
_entity.id
_entity.type
_entity.pdbx_description
1 polymer ?
#
loop_
_entity_poly.entity_id
_entity_poly.type
_entity_poly.pdbx_seq_one_letter_code
_entity_poly.pdbx_strand_id
1 'polypeptide(L)'
;MESARLRWAILLATAINHPELLAEVEEELGSIAINDQNLDNLRQAILITHAGGLPLDTKGLVNHLSEQGYSQALSQLLSARTYDHARFARPNAGLAEARQGWEATINHLRGEDLESELQAAQDAVRRDPSEANMNWVVRVRRMMDESEQPEAAFD
;
A
#
# COMPACT_ATOMS: atom_id res chain seq x y z
N MET A 1 -5.31 -12.05 6.40
CA MET A 1 -5.94 -11.98 5.05
C MET A 1 -6.99 -10.87 4.96
N GLU A 2 -7.98 -10.77 5.85
CA GLU A 2 -8.96 -9.67 5.83
C GLU A 2 -8.36 -8.30 6.24
N SER A 3 -7.38 -8.31 7.15
CA SER A 3 -6.65 -7.13 7.63
C SER A 3 -5.80 -6.45 6.54
N ALA A 4 -5.05 -7.23 5.77
CA ALA A 4 -4.23 -6.73 4.66
C ALA A 4 -5.09 -6.13 3.54
N ARG A 5 -6.22 -6.79 3.19
CA ARG A 5 -7.19 -6.26 2.21
C ARG A 5 -7.74 -4.90 2.66
N LEU A 6 -8.09 -4.75 3.94
CA LEU A 6 -8.57 -3.48 4.48
C LEU A 6 -7.50 -2.38 4.40
N ARG A 7 -6.24 -2.70 4.73
CA ARG A 7 -5.14 -1.73 4.62
C ARG A 7 -4.89 -1.29 3.18
N TRP A 8 -4.93 -2.22 2.23
CA TRP A 8 -4.89 -1.87 0.82
C TRP A 8 -6.07 -0.98 0.40
N ALA A 9 -7.28 -1.30 0.88
CA ALA A 9 -8.45 -0.46 0.63
C ALA A 9 -8.28 0.97 1.20
N ILE A 10 -7.68 1.10 2.38
CA ILE A 10 -7.34 2.39 3.00
C ILE A 10 -6.33 3.16 2.14
N LEU A 11 -5.24 2.53 1.71
CA LEU A 11 -4.24 3.18 0.86
C LEU A 11 -4.84 3.67 -0.46
N LEU A 12 -5.58 2.82 -1.16
CA LEU A 12 -6.21 3.22 -2.43
C LEU A 12 -7.24 4.35 -2.22
N ALA A 13 -8.01 4.32 -1.13
CA ALA A 13 -8.93 5.42 -0.81
C ALA A 13 -8.17 6.74 -0.53
N THR A 14 -7.06 6.69 0.20
CA THR A 14 -6.20 7.86 0.46
C THR A 14 -5.62 8.42 -0.85
N ALA A 15 -5.09 7.57 -1.72
CA ALA A 15 -4.57 7.96 -3.03
C ALA A 15 -5.63 8.61 -3.93
N ILE A 16 -6.86 8.11 -3.89
CA ILE A 16 -7.98 8.67 -4.67
C ILE A 16 -8.41 10.03 -4.10
N ASN A 17 -8.52 10.15 -2.77
CA ASN A 17 -9.00 11.35 -2.11
C ASN A 17 -7.94 12.46 -2.01
N HIS A 18 -6.66 12.10 -2.07
CA HIS A 18 -5.52 13.01 -2.03
C HIS A 18 -4.57 12.72 -3.20
N PRO A 19 -5.00 12.97 -4.45
CA PRO A 19 -4.20 12.66 -5.64
C PRO A 19 -2.87 13.44 -5.67
N GLU A 20 -2.74 14.53 -4.91
CA GLU A 20 -1.48 15.26 -4.73
C GLU A 20 -0.39 14.40 -4.08
N LEU A 21 -0.78 13.40 -3.28
CA LEU A 21 0.15 12.47 -2.63
C LEU A 21 0.75 11.46 -3.62
N LEU A 22 0.08 11.18 -4.74
CA LEU A 22 0.51 10.14 -5.68
C LEU A 22 1.92 10.34 -6.21
N ALA A 23 2.33 11.58 -6.45
CA ALA A 23 3.68 11.90 -6.91
C ALA A 23 4.78 11.52 -5.89
N GLU A 24 4.42 11.43 -4.60
CA GLU A 24 5.33 11.06 -3.51
C GLU A 24 5.35 9.54 -3.29
N VAL A 25 4.24 8.85 -3.57
CA VAL A 25 4.03 7.45 -3.16
C VAL A 25 3.90 6.47 -4.33
N GLU A 26 3.96 6.91 -5.58
CA GLU A 26 3.74 6.05 -6.76
C GLU A 26 4.72 4.87 -6.84
N GLU A 27 6.01 5.11 -6.57
CA GLU A 27 7.04 4.07 -6.61
C GLU A 27 6.81 3.03 -5.53
N GLU A 28 6.55 3.49 -4.31
CA GLU A 28 6.23 2.65 -3.17
C GLU A 28 4.96 1.83 -3.42
N LEU A 29 3.88 2.49 -3.88
CA LEU A 29 2.61 1.84 -4.20
C LEU A 29 2.78 0.78 -5.29
N GLY A 30 3.65 1.03 -6.27
CA GLY A 30 4.01 0.09 -7.35
C GLY A 30 4.80 -1.12 -6.88
N SER A 31 5.62 -0.97 -5.84
CA SER A 31 6.60 -1.99 -5.41
C SER A 31 6.03 -3.16 -4.60
N ILE A 32 4.95 -2.96 -3.85
CA ILE A 32 4.43 -3.98 -2.93
C ILE A 32 3.38 -4.84 -3.63
N ALA A 33 3.46 -6.15 -3.43
CA ALA A 33 2.53 -7.11 -4.01
C ALA A 33 1.14 -7.04 -3.35
N ILE A 34 0.09 -7.04 -4.19
CA ILE A 34 -1.31 -7.14 -3.76
C ILE A 34 -1.86 -8.49 -4.19
N ASN A 35 -2.22 -9.34 -3.21
CA ASN A 35 -2.78 -10.66 -3.50
C ASN A 35 -4.26 -10.62 -3.96
N ASP A 36 -4.98 -9.52 -3.70
CA ASP A 36 -6.36 -9.31 -4.18
C ASP A 36 -6.32 -8.67 -5.58
N GLN A 37 -6.66 -9.47 -6.60
CA GLN A 37 -6.62 -9.05 -8.00
C GLN A 37 -7.49 -7.81 -8.28
N ASN A 38 -8.61 -7.63 -7.57
CA ASN A 38 -9.49 -6.48 -7.81
C ASN A 38 -8.84 -5.19 -7.29
N LEU A 39 -8.17 -5.26 -6.14
CA LEU A 39 -7.42 -4.13 -5.59
C LEU A 39 -6.17 -3.84 -6.42
N ASP A 40 -5.49 -4.89 -6.91
CA ASP A 40 -4.33 -4.71 -7.78
C ASP A 40 -4.69 -4.04 -9.11
N ASN A 41 -5.78 -4.49 -9.76
CA ASN A 41 -6.27 -3.88 -10.99
C ASN A 41 -6.61 -2.39 -10.79
N LEU A 42 -7.25 -2.06 -9.66
CA LEU A 42 -7.56 -0.68 -9.34
C LEU A 42 -6.30 0.15 -9.06
N ARG A 43 -5.32 -0.41 -8.33
CA ARG A 43 -4.01 0.23 -8.12
C ARG A 43 -3.36 0.57 -9.46
N GLN A 44 -3.28 -0.40 -10.36
CA GLN A 44 -2.68 -0.20 -11.69
C GLN A 44 -3.43 0.89 -12.47
N ALA A 45 -4.77 0.90 -12.43
CA ALA A 45 -5.57 1.94 -13.07
C ALA A 45 -5.24 3.33 -12.51
N ILE A 46 -5.14 3.48 -11.18
CA ILE A 46 -4.75 4.75 -10.53
C ILE A 46 -3.37 5.20 -11.01
N LEU A 47 -2.37 4.31 -10.99
CA LEU A 47 -0.99 4.64 -11.39
C LEU A 47 -0.89 5.02 -12.89
N ILE A 48 -1.58 4.28 -13.77
CA ILE A 48 -1.63 4.58 -15.22
C ILE A 48 -2.27 5.95 -15.45
N THR A 49 -3.38 6.23 -14.77
CA THR A 49 -4.08 7.51 -14.88
C THR A 49 -3.21 8.67 -14.37
N HIS A 50 -2.48 8.48 -13.28
CA HIS A 50 -1.54 9.48 -12.75
C HIS A 50 -0.38 9.74 -13.72
N ALA A 51 0.27 8.68 -14.22
CA ALA A 51 1.36 8.77 -15.18
C ALA A 51 0.95 9.41 -16.52
N GLY A 52 -0.33 9.34 -16.88
CA GLY A 52 -0.91 10.01 -18.05
C GLY A 52 -0.89 11.55 -17.99
N GLY A 53 -0.46 12.14 -16.87
CA GLY A 53 -0.29 13.59 -16.72
C GLY A 53 -1.61 14.36 -16.68
N LEU A 54 -2.73 13.67 -16.45
CA LEU A 54 -4.02 14.31 -16.25
C LEU A 54 -3.99 15.03 -14.89
N PRO A 55 -4.17 16.36 -14.83
CA PRO A 55 -4.35 17.05 -13.57
C PRO A 55 -5.75 16.68 -13.04
N LEU A 56 -5.81 15.61 -12.28
CA LEU A 56 -7.05 15.11 -11.71
C LEU A 56 -7.13 15.57 -10.26
N ASP A 57 -8.14 16.40 -9.98
CA ASP A 57 -8.70 16.44 -8.65
C ASP A 57 -9.38 15.10 -8.34
N THR A 58 -9.72 14.87 -7.06
CA THR A 58 -10.41 13.66 -6.59
C THR A 58 -11.59 13.29 -7.48
N LYS A 59 -12.38 14.28 -7.92
CA LYS A 59 -13.59 14.07 -8.72
C LYS A 59 -13.25 13.58 -10.13
N GLY A 60 -12.24 14.17 -10.76
CA GLY A 60 -11.73 13.74 -12.06
C GLY A 60 -11.23 12.30 -12.04
N LEU A 61 -10.46 11.94 -11.01
CA LEU A 61 -9.93 10.59 -10.85
C LEU A 61 -11.06 9.57 -10.62
N VAL A 62 -12.02 9.87 -9.73
CA VAL A 62 -13.19 9.02 -9.50
C VAL A 62 -14.02 8.82 -10.77
N ASN A 63 -14.26 9.89 -11.55
CA ASN A 63 -15.02 9.80 -12.79
C ASN A 63 -14.29 8.93 -13.82
N HIS A 64 -13.00 9.15 -14.03
CA HIS A 64 -12.21 8.40 -14.99
C HIS A 64 -12.16 6.90 -14.64
N LEU A 65 -11.92 6.56 -13.37
CA LEU A 65 -11.94 5.17 -12.91
C LEU A 65 -13.35 4.56 -13.00
N SER A 66 -14.40 5.35 -12.79
CA SER A 66 -15.79 4.90 -12.94
C SER A 66 -16.11 4.54 -14.39
N GLU A 67 -15.67 5.35 -15.36
CA GLU A 67 -15.81 5.11 -16.81
C GLU A 67 -15.05 3.85 -17.26
N GLN A 68 -13.95 3.51 -16.59
CA GLN A 68 -13.22 2.26 -16.80
C GLN A 68 -13.89 1.02 -16.16
N GLY A 69 -15.01 1.19 -15.45
CA GLY A 69 -15.78 0.09 -14.86
C GLY A 69 -15.53 -0.14 -13.36
N TYR A 70 -14.73 0.69 -12.69
CA TYR A 70 -14.42 0.53 -11.26
C TYR A 70 -15.47 1.13 -10.31
N SER A 71 -16.62 1.59 -10.82
CA SER A 71 -17.68 2.27 -10.05
C SER A 71 -18.07 1.51 -8.75
N GLN A 72 -18.21 0.19 -8.83
CA GLN A 72 -18.56 -0.62 -7.66
C GLN A 72 -17.43 -0.66 -6.63
N ALA A 73 -16.18 -0.85 -7.07
CA ALA A 73 -15.02 -0.87 -6.19
C ALA A 73 -14.85 0.49 -5.48
N LEU A 74 -14.96 1.59 -6.23
CA LEU A 74 -14.92 2.95 -5.70
C LEU A 74 -15.99 3.18 -4.64
N SER A 75 -17.22 2.71 -4.85
CA SER A 75 -18.30 2.86 -3.86
C SER A 75 -18.02 2.14 -2.54
N GLN A 76 -17.27 1.03 -2.57
CA GLN A 76 -16.89 0.28 -1.38
C GLN A 76 -15.69 0.92 -0.67
N LEU A 77 -14.70 1.38 -1.45
CA LEU A 77 -13.48 2.01 -0.96
C LEU A 77 -13.76 3.37 -0.34
N LEU A 78 -14.56 4.19 -1.00
CA LEU A 78 -14.92 5.54 -0.59
C LEU A 78 -16.15 5.56 0.33
N SER A 79 -16.26 4.56 1.22
CA SER A 79 -17.40 4.36 2.10
C SER A 79 -17.07 4.69 3.55
N ALA A 80 -18.13 4.88 4.36
CA ALA A 80 -18.00 5.10 5.81
C ALA A 80 -17.16 4.00 6.49
N ARG A 81 -17.28 2.74 6.03
CA ARG A 81 -16.51 1.62 6.57
C ARG A 81 -15.00 1.87 6.52
N THR A 82 -14.49 2.33 5.37
CA THR A 82 -13.06 2.66 5.22
C THR A 82 -12.69 3.87 6.07
N TYR A 83 -13.54 4.90 6.08
CA TYR A 83 -13.29 6.15 6.79
C TYR A 83 -13.42 6.06 8.31
N ASP A 84 -14.09 5.04 8.84
CA ASP A 84 -14.14 4.74 10.27
C ASP A 84 -12.82 4.11 10.74
N HIS A 85 -12.16 3.34 9.87
CA HIS A 85 -10.84 2.77 10.14
C HIS A 85 -9.70 3.76 9.85
N ALA A 86 -9.87 4.64 8.87
CA ALA A 86 -8.85 5.60 8.43
C ALA A 86 -9.46 6.98 8.17
N ARG A 87 -9.58 7.79 9.22
CA ARG A 87 -10.07 9.18 9.09
C ARG A 87 -9.19 10.05 8.18
N PHE A 88 -7.90 9.74 8.10
CA PHE A 88 -6.92 10.46 7.29
C PHE A 88 -7.14 10.25 5.79
N ALA A 89 -7.88 9.21 5.40
CA ALA A 89 -8.21 8.92 4.01
C ALA A 89 -9.43 9.71 3.53
N ARG A 90 -10.08 10.51 4.37
CA ARG A 90 -11.31 11.23 4.00
C ARG A 90 -10.99 12.40 3.08
N PRO A 91 -11.89 12.76 2.12
CA PRO A 91 -11.67 13.89 1.22
C PRO A 91 -11.41 15.24 1.90
N ASN A 92 -11.87 15.40 3.14
CA ASN A 92 -11.69 16.64 3.93
C ASN A 92 -10.51 16.59 4.92
N ALA A 93 -9.75 15.49 4.96
CA ALA A 93 -8.52 15.42 5.73
C ALA A 93 -7.45 16.31 5.08
N GLY A 94 -6.54 16.84 5.90
CA GLY A 94 -5.41 17.62 5.37
C GLY A 94 -4.36 16.70 4.73
N LEU A 95 -3.67 17.18 3.69
CA LEU A 95 -2.63 16.41 2.99
C LEU A 95 -1.54 15.87 3.93
N ALA A 96 -1.16 16.64 4.95
CA ALA A 96 -0.18 16.18 5.95
C ALA A 96 -0.71 15.02 6.82
N GLU A 97 -1.99 15.03 7.19
CA GLU A 97 -2.60 13.92 7.93
C GLU A 97 -2.71 12.67 7.04
N ALA A 98 -3.09 12.86 5.77
CA ALA A 98 -3.15 11.78 4.78
C ALA A 98 -1.77 11.12 4.58
N ARG A 99 -0.71 11.91 4.44
CA ARG A 99 0.68 11.43 4.32
C ARG A 99 1.11 10.62 5.54
N GLN A 100 0.91 11.15 6.74
CA GLN A 100 1.28 10.43 7.97
C GLN A 100 0.51 9.11 8.11
N GLY A 101 -0.79 9.12 7.80
CA GLY A 101 -1.61 7.91 7.82
C GLY A 101 -1.19 6.89 6.76
N TRP A 102 -0.78 7.37 5.59
CA TRP A 102 -0.21 6.54 4.52
C TRP A 102 1.06 5.83 4.99
N GLU A 103 2.06 6.58 5.47
CA GLU A 103 3.34 6.05 5.96
C GLU A 103 3.14 4.97 7.03
N ALA A 104 2.26 5.22 8.00
CA ALA A 104 1.95 4.24 9.03
C ALA A 104 1.30 2.96 8.45
N THR A 105 0.42 3.11 7.45
CA THR A 105 -0.31 1.98 6.85
C THR A 105 0.59 1.13 5.95
N ILE A 106 1.43 1.77 5.14
CA ILE A 106 2.33 1.07 4.21
C ILE A 106 3.45 0.34 4.95
N ASN A 107 4.01 0.94 6.01
CA ASN A 107 5.04 0.29 6.83
C ASN A 107 4.50 -0.96 7.53
N HIS A 108 3.23 -0.93 7.94
CA HIS A 108 2.59 -2.12 8.49
C HIS A 108 2.43 -3.24 7.44
N LEU A 109 2.07 -2.91 6.19
CA LEU A 109 2.00 -3.90 5.11
C LEU A 109 3.38 -4.49 4.77
N ARG A 110 4.43 -3.66 4.76
CA ARG A 110 5.81 -4.12 4.57
C ARG A 110 6.25 -5.07 5.67
N GLY A 111 5.93 -4.76 6.93
CA GLY A 111 6.22 -5.64 8.06
C GLY A 111 5.58 -7.02 7.90
N GLU A 112 4.29 -7.07 7.53
CA GLU A 112 3.59 -8.35 7.27
C GLU A 112 4.21 -9.14 6.11
N ASP A 113 4.68 -8.47 5.06
CA ASP A 113 5.34 -9.11 3.92
C ASP A 113 6.69 -9.72 4.31
N LEU A 114 7.52 -8.97 5.06
CA LEU A 114 8.80 -9.45 5.58
C LEU A 114 8.63 -10.62 6.57
N GLU A 115 7.61 -10.58 7.43
CA GLU A 115 7.27 -11.70 8.32
C GLU A 115 6.92 -12.97 7.52
N SER A 116 6.12 -12.82 6.46
CA SER A 116 5.76 -13.92 5.57
C SER A 116 6.98 -14.47 4.81
N GLU A 117 7.86 -13.59 4.31
CA GLU A 117 9.11 -14.00 3.65
C GLU A 117 10.05 -14.73 4.63
N LEU A 118 10.13 -14.26 5.89
CA LEU A 118 10.93 -14.92 6.93
C LEU A 118 10.42 -16.32 7.21
N GLN A 119 9.10 -16.50 7.30
CA GLN A 119 8.49 -17.82 7.51
C GLN A 119 8.81 -18.76 6.34
N ALA A 120 8.70 -18.27 5.09
CA ALA A 120 9.04 -19.05 3.89
C ALA A 120 10.53 -19.44 3.86
N ALA A 121 11.43 -18.52 4.20
CA ALA A 121 12.87 -18.77 4.28
C ALA A 121 13.20 -19.80 5.37
N GLN A 122 12.57 -19.72 6.54
CA GLN A 122 12.74 -20.70 7.61
C GLN A 122 12.24 -22.09 7.21
N ASP A 123 11.10 -22.19 6.53
CA ASP A 123 10.59 -23.45 6.02
C ASP A 123 11.49 -24.06 4.94
N ALA A 124 12.12 -23.24 4.10
CA ALA A 124 13.12 -23.69 3.15
C ALA A 124 14.33 -24.30 3.86
N VAL A 125 14.86 -23.66 4.91
CA VAL A 125 15.97 -24.21 5.73
C VAL A 125 15.58 -25.54 6.40
N ARG A 126 14.35 -25.65 6.93
CA ARG A 126 13.86 -26.91 7.55
C ARG A 126 13.83 -28.06 6.55
N ARG A 127 13.49 -27.78 5.28
CA ARG A 127 13.43 -28.77 4.19
C ARG A 127 14.81 -29.09 3.62
N ASP A 128 15.64 -28.06 3.44
CA ASP A 128 16.99 -28.14 2.90
C ASP A 128 17.90 -27.12 3.60
N PRO A 129 18.78 -27.56 4.52
CA PRO A 129 19.69 -26.69 5.26
C PRO A 129 20.92 -26.32 4.42
N SER A 130 20.71 -25.85 3.19
CA SER A 130 21.77 -25.33 2.33
C SER A 130 22.18 -23.92 2.73
N GLU A 131 23.41 -23.54 2.39
CA GLU A 131 23.95 -22.20 2.65
C GLU A 131 23.09 -21.11 1.99
N ALA A 132 22.53 -21.38 0.82
CA ALA A 132 21.60 -20.49 0.12
C ALA A 132 20.35 -20.17 0.96
N ASN A 133 19.70 -21.19 1.52
CA ASN A 133 18.49 -21.02 2.34
C ASN A 133 18.82 -20.34 3.68
N MET A 134 19.97 -20.64 4.28
CA MET A 134 20.42 -19.95 5.50
C MET A 134 20.72 -18.47 5.26
N ASN A 135 21.42 -18.15 4.16
CA ASN A 135 21.72 -16.77 3.77
C ASN A 135 20.45 -15.98 3.46
N TRP A 136 19.42 -16.63 2.91
CA TRP A 136 18.12 -16.00 2.72
C TRP A 136 17.50 -15.57 4.06
N VAL A 137 17.48 -16.44 5.09
CA VAL A 137 16.98 -16.07 6.43
C VAL A 137 17.73 -14.87 7.02
N VAL A 138 19.06 -14.85 6.88
CA VAL A 138 19.89 -13.73 7.37
C VAL A 138 19.53 -12.43 6.65
N ARG A 139 19.35 -12.48 5.33
CA ARG A 139 18.98 -11.32 4.53
C ARG A 139 17.63 -10.73 4.96
N VAL A 140 16.60 -11.58 5.13
CA VAL A 140 15.26 -11.12 5.51
C VAL A 140 15.27 -10.52 6.93
N ARG A 141 15.96 -11.14 7.89
CA ARG A 141 16.08 -10.59 9.25
C ARG A 141 16.73 -9.20 9.26
N ARG A 142 17.76 -8.99 8.44
CA ARG A 142 18.39 -7.69 8.29
C ARG A 142 17.43 -6.63 7.74
N MET A 143 16.61 -6.99 6.74
CA MET A 143 15.60 -6.10 6.19
C MET A 143 14.53 -5.74 7.24
N MET A 144 14.14 -6.69 8.09
CA MET A 144 13.21 -6.44 9.20
C MET A 144 13.82 -5.45 10.21
N ASP A 145 15.06 -5.67 10.65
CA ASP A 145 15.76 -4.77 11.57
C ASP A 145 15.90 -3.34 10.99
N GLU A 146 16.15 -3.22 9.68
CA GLU A 146 16.23 -1.93 8.98
C GLU A 146 14.85 -1.25 8.85
N SER A 147 13.77 -2.02 8.72
CA SER A 147 12.40 -1.47 8.65
C SER A 147 11.83 -1.03 10.00
N GLU A 148 12.33 -1.60 11.11
CA GLU A 148 11.94 -1.24 12.48
C GLU A 148 12.76 -0.06 13.04
N GLN A 149 13.87 0.29 12.41
CA GLN A 149 14.60 1.51 12.73
C GLN A 149 13.99 2.67 11.94
N PRO A 150 13.18 3.55 12.55
CA PRO A 150 12.88 4.81 11.90
C PRO A 150 14.23 5.47 11.62
N GLU A 151 14.49 5.84 10.35
CA GLU A 151 15.62 6.70 9.99
C GLU A 151 15.73 7.75 11.08
N ALA A 152 16.85 7.71 11.82
CA ALA A 152 17.08 8.57 12.97
C ALA A 152 16.66 9.98 12.56
N ALA A 153 15.61 10.49 13.22
CA ALA A 153 15.02 11.79 12.94
C ALA A 153 16.17 12.79 12.70
N PHE A 154 16.35 13.18 11.43
CA PHE A 154 17.31 14.20 11.10
C PHE A 154 16.78 15.50 11.72
N ASP A 155 17.56 15.98 12.70
CA ASP A 155 17.38 17.21 13.47
C ASP A 155 17.36 18.46 12.55
#